data_AF-A0A969PQJ3-F1
#
_entry.id   AF-A0A969PQJ3-F1
#
_cell.length_a   1.000
_cell.length_b   1.000
_cell.length_c   1.000
_cell.angle_alpha   90.00
_cell.angle_beta   90.00
_cell.angle_gamma   90.00
#
_symmetry.space_group_name_H-M   'P 1'
#
loop_
_entity.id
_entity.type
_entity.pdbx_description
1 polymer ?
#
loop_
_entity_poly.entity_id
_entity_poly.type
_entity_poly.pdbx_seq_one_letter_code
_entity_poly.pdbx_strand_id
1 'polypeptide(L)'
;MNDVTNEFQALLSDLIGSLANIVVALLLLLLAWVIALAAKNIISKGLKKLGAHKGLAKTPLVKSEEQGANILEATSKLVYFLVFILFLPAILDALNMESVAGPIANMTETFLAFLPNIFAAAIILFVGIFIARLVKDLVYRSLESLKVDHWFNKWTRFEGSSSMKLSAILANIVFIFLLIPIITVALETLNIQMISEPITNVFNSILAMIPNVFVAIILVLVGYFIARFVGDLLINLLQRTGVDNVYSFFEMDGPKSNSFRVSTILGQIVKVVIIIFFTVEALNVLQLEVLNNIGGAVLAYLPLLVSALLILLLGLFAGHYLGALVKKYSGSGFYASLVKYTIIVFAAFMTFDQLQFATTIVNLAFLLILGAVSVAFAIAFGVGGRDYAKTKLAELDRKMKKENDKPADPSAGPKTPGGQSGPSGASGTAGGSDRTPPVNPPRPPEEDAAPKPVDPDDPDHPDHPRP
;
A
#
# COMPACT_ATOMS: atom_id res chain seq x y z
N MET A 1 -52.06 62.98 -30.10
CA MET A 1 -51.80 62.73 -31.53
C MET A 1 -50.32 62.88 -31.86
N ASN A 2 -49.61 63.85 -31.26
CA ASN A 2 -48.17 64.03 -31.48
C ASN A 2 -47.30 62.89 -30.92
N ASP A 3 -47.70 62.26 -29.79
CA ASP A 3 -46.92 61.15 -29.21
C ASP A 3 -46.88 59.90 -30.10
N VAL A 4 -48.02 59.54 -30.71
CA VAL A 4 -48.11 58.39 -31.63
C VAL A 4 -47.28 58.63 -32.90
N THR A 5 -47.25 59.87 -33.39
CA THR A 5 -46.42 60.23 -34.56
C THR A 5 -44.93 60.20 -34.24
N ASN A 6 -44.55 60.64 -33.04
CA ASN A 6 -43.15 60.60 -32.58
C ASN A 6 -42.69 59.16 -32.34
N GLU A 7 -43.52 58.31 -31.73
CA GLU A 7 -43.23 56.88 -31.57
C GLU A 7 -43.14 56.16 -32.93
N PHE A 8 -44.04 56.46 -33.87
CA PHE A 8 -43.96 55.89 -35.22
C PHE A 8 -42.70 56.33 -35.98
N GLN A 9 -42.30 57.61 -35.85
CA GLN A 9 -41.06 58.10 -36.45
C GLN A 9 -39.82 57.45 -35.83
N ALA A 10 -39.82 57.20 -34.52
CA ALA A 10 -38.75 56.46 -33.85
C ALA A 10 -38.66 55.01 -34.36
N LEU A 11 -39.80 54.31 -34.46
CA LEU A 11 -39.85 52.95 -35.01
C LEU A 11 -39.39 52.90 -36.48
N LEU A 12 -39.78 53.88 -37.30
CA LEU A 12 -39.38 53.93 -38.70
C LEU A 12 -37.88 54.23 -38.85
N SER A 13 -37.33 55.09 -37.99
CA SER A 13 -35.89 55.35 -37.91
C SER A 13 -35.10 54.11 -37.50
N ASP A 14 -35.56 53.38 -36.48
CA ASP A 14 -34.93 52.13 -36.01
C ASP A 14 -34.99 51.03 -37.07
N LEU A 15 -36.11 50.95 -37.81
CA LEU A 15 -36.26 50.00 -38.92
C LEU A 15 -35.28 50.29 -40.06
N ILE A 16 -35.14 51.57 -40.43
CA ILE A 16 -34.18 52.01 -41.47
C ILE A 16 -32.74 51.76 -41.01
N GLY A 17 -32.42 52.07 -39.75
CA GLY A 17 -31.11 51.79 -39.16
C GLY A 17 -30.78 50.30 -39.17
N SER A 18 -31.75 49.45 -38.81
CA SER A 18 -31.62 47.99 -38.84
C SER A 18 -31.40 47.47 -40.26
N LEU A 19 -32.09 48.02 -41.26
CA LEU A 19 -31.88 47.66 -42.67
C LEU A 19 -30.46 48.02 -43.15
N ALA A 20 -29.93 49.18 -42.76
CA ALA A 20 -28.56 49.58 -43.09
C ALA A 20 -27.54 48.59 -42.48
N ASN A 21 -27.73 48.23 -41.22
CA ASN A 21 -26.91 47.27 -40.49
C ASN A 21 -26.93 45.86 -41.12
N ILE A 22 -28.10 45.41 -41.59
CA ILE A 22 -28.23 44.17 -42.37
C ILE A 22 -27.41 44.23 -43.66
N VAL A 23 -27.42 45.35 -44.38
CA VAL A 23 -26.61 45.49 -45.62
C VAL A 23 -25.12 45.40 -45.31
N VAL A 24 -24.65 46.07 -44.23
CA VAL A 24 -23.24 45.96 -43.80
C VAL A 24 -22.89 44.52 -43.44
N ALA A 25 -23.73 43.83 -42.68
CA ALA A 25 -23.53 42.43 -42.31
C ALA A 25 -23.50 41.50 -43.53
N LEU A 26 -24.35 41.72 -44.54
CA LEU A 26 -24.35 40.97 -45.80
C LEU A 26 -23.07 41.20 -46.61
N LEU A 27 -22.56 42.43 -46.64
CA LEU A 27 -21.28 42.75 -47.27
C LEU A 27 -20.11 42.06 -46.54
N LEU A 28 -20.11 42.07 -45.21
CA LEU A 28 -19.11 41.35 -44.40
C LEU A 28 -19.19 39.84 -44.61
N LEU A 29 -20.38 39.27 -44.73
CA LEU A 29 -20.57 37.84 -45.03
C LEU A 29 -20.00 37.47 -46.40
N LEU A 30 -20.26 38.29 -47.42
CA LEU A 30 -19.70 38.08 -48.76
C LEU A 30 -18.16 38.18 -48.72
N LEU A 31 -17.62 39.19 -48.02
CA LEU A 31 -16.19 39.36 -47.83
C LEU A 31 -15.56 38.14 -47.12
N ALA A 32 -16.18 37.67 -46.04
CA ALA A 32 -15.74 36.49 -45.29
C ALA A 32 -15.69 35.24 -46.18
N TRP A 33 -16.73 35.02 -47.00
CA TRP A 33 -16.79 33.91 -47.94
C TRP A 33 -15.64 33.92 -48.96
N VAL A 34 -15.37 35.07 -49.56
CA VAL A 34 -14.29 35.24 -50.55
C VAL A 34 -12.92 34.99 -49.89
N ILE A 35 -12.66 35.60 -48.74
CA ILE A 35 -11.38 35.46 -48.02
C ILE A 35 -11.18 34.02 -47.53
N ALA A 36 -12.22 33.38 -47.01
CA ALA A 36 -12.16 31.97 -46.58
C ALA A 36 -11.83 31.03 -47.74
N LEU A 37 -12.41 31.25 -48.93
CA LEU A 37 -12.14 30.45 -50.11
C LEU A 37 -10.70 30.65 -50.62
N ALA A 38 -10.22 31.89 -50.59
CA ALA A 38 -8.83 32.22 -50.92
C ALA A 38 -7.86 31.54 -49.95
N ALA A 39 -8.10 31.66 -48.63
CA ALA A 39 -7.27 31.06 -47.58
C ALA A 39 -7.21 29.54 -47.71
N LYS A 40 -8.35 28.86 -47.90
CA LYS A 40 -8.42 27.41 -48.16
C LYS A 40 -7.54 27.01 -49.34
N ASN A 41 -7.65 27.73 -50.45
CA ASN A 41 -6.93 27.40 -51.67
C ASN A 41 -5.42 27.64 -51.54
N ILE A 42 -5.02 28.73 -50.87
CA ILE A 42 -3.62 29.03 -50.59
C ILE A 42 -3.01 27.93 -49.71
N ILE A 43 -3.70 27.54 -48.64
CA ILE A 43 -3.20 26.53 -47.69
C ILE A 43 -3.17 25.14 -48.32
N SER A 44 -4.21 24.72 -49.04
CA SER A 44 -4.24 23.43 -49.74
C SER A 44 -3.09 23.32 -50.74
N LYS A 45 -2.85 24.36 -51.56
CA LYS A 45 -1.74 24.39 -52.52
C LYS A 45 -0.39 24.46 -51.83
N GLY A 46 -0.25 25.27 -50.79
CA GLY A 46 0.97 25.42 -50.00
C GLY A 46 1.40 24.11 -49.35
N LEU A 47 0.49 23.46 -48.61
CA LEU A 47 0.75 22.17 -47.95
C LEU A 47 1.06 21.04 -48.95
N LYS A 48 0.38 21.02 -50.11
CA LYS A 48 0.70 20.07 -51.19
C LYS A 48 2.09 20.29 -51.74
N LYS A 49 2.48 21.56 -51.98
CA LYS A 49 3.80 21.92 -52.50
C LYS A 49 4.93 21.63 -51.50
N LEU A 50 4.66 21.77 -50.21
CA LEU A 50 5.59 21.40 -49.13
C LEU A 50 5.69 19.87 -48.93
N GLY A 51 4.96 19.06 -49.69
CA GLY A 51 5.04 17.60 -49.61
C GLY A 51 4.39 17.02 -48.35
N ALA A 52 3.52 17.77 -47.66
CA ALA A 52 2.90 17.34 -46.40
C ALA A 52 2.12 16.02 -46.54
N HIS A 53 1.45 15.80 -47.68
CA HIS A 53 0.77 14.53 -47.98
C HIS A 53 1.70 13.31 -47.93
N LYS A 54 2.94 13.44 -48.45
CA LYS A 54 3.96 12.38 -48.39
C LYS A 54 4.58 12.25 -47.01
N GLY A 55 4.74 13.36 -46.30
CA GLY A 55 5.24 13.37 -44.92
C GLY A 55 4.31 12.60 -43.98
N LEU A 56 3.00 12.83 -44.09
CA LEU A 56 1.98 12.16 -43.29
C LEU A 56 1.95 10.64 -43.55
N ALA A 57 2.09 10.21 -44.80
CA ALA A 57 2.12 8.79 -45.17
C ALA A 57 3.34 8.02 -44.61
N LYS A 58 4.39 8.73 -44.16
CA LYS A 58 5.56 8.13 -43.48
C LYS A 58 5.36 7.98 -41.98
N THR A 59 4.30 8.56 -41.42
CA THR A 59 3.99 8.41 -39.99
C THR A 59 3.12 7.17 -39.77
N PRO A 60 3.26 6.48 -38.62
CA PRO A 60 2.44 5.31 -38.30
C PRO A 60 0.93 5.60 -38.18
N LEU A 61 0.53 6.88 -38.23
CA LEU A 61 -0.85 7.35 -38.08
C LEU A 61 -1.67 7.23 -39.38
N VAL A 62 -1.03 7.11 -40.55
CA VAL A 62 -1.70 7.11 -41.85
C VAL A 62 -1.22 5.94 -42.69
N LYS A 63 -2.14 5.07 -43.11
CA LYS A 63 -1.82 3.81 -43.81
C LYS A 63 -1.63 3.98 -45.32
N SER A 64 -2.10 5.09 -45.90
CA SER A 64 -1.99 5.36 -47.34
C SER A 64 -1.77 6.84 -47.68
N GLU A 65 -1.11 7.12 -48.80
CA GLU A 65 -0.91 8.48 -49.31
C GLU A 65 -2.24 9.19 -49.61
N GLU A 66 -3.27 8.42 -49.98
CA GLU A 66 -4.64 8.91 -50.18
C GLU A 66 -5.29 9.41 -48.89
N GLN A 67 -5.14 8.69 -47.77
CA GLN A 67 -5.59 9.19 -46.46
C GLN A 67 -4.84 10.46 -46.05
N GLY A 68 -3.54 10.56 -46.36
CA GLY A 68 -2.76 11.78 -46.15
C GLY A 68 -3.32 12.97 -46.93
N ALA A 69 -3.70 12.77 -48.19
CA ALA A 69 -4.34 13.79 -49.02
C ALA A 69 -5.72 14.20 -48.49
N ASN A 70 -6.53 13.24 -48.02
CA ASN A 70 -7.85 13.49 -47.44
C ASN A 70 -7.77 14.31 -46.14
N ILE A 71 -6.79 14.03 -45.27
CA ILE A 71 -6.53 14.83 -44.07
C ILE A 71 -6.13 16.26 -44.44
N LEU A 72 -5.30 16.43 -45.47
CA LEU A 72 -4.90 17.75 -45.96
C LEU A 72 -6.09 18.56 -46.50
N GLU A 73 -6.98 17.91 -47.25
CA GLU A 73 -8.21 18.53 -47.75
C GLU A 73 -9.16 18.88 -46.59
N ALA A 74 -9.33 17.98 -45.60
CA ALA A 74 -10.09 18.25 -44.40
C ALA A 74 -9.52 19.45 -43.63
N THR A 75 -8.19 19.51 -43.46
CA THR A 75 -7.48 20.63 -42.81
C THR A 75 -7.73 21.94 -43.58
N SER A 76 -7.67 21.90 -44.91
CA SER A 76 -7.92 23.08 -45.74
C SER A 76 -9.38 23.55 -45.62
N LYS A 77 -10.34 22.61 -45.52
CA LYS A 77 -11.75 22.93 -45.22
C LYS A 77 -11.92 23.49 -43.80
N LEU A 78 -11.18 22.99 -42.81
CA LEU A 78 -11.19 23.57 -41.47
C LEU A 78 -10.72 25.01 -41.49
N VAL A 79 -9.68 25.35 -42.26
CA VAL A 79 -9.25 26.76 -42.37
C VAL A 79 -10.31 27.64 -43.03
N TYR A 80 -11.07 27.13 -44.01
CA TYR A 80 -12.22 27.86 -44.56
C TYR A 80 -13.21 28.24 -43.45
N PHE A 81 -13.64 27.27 -42.64
CA PHE A 81 -14.58 27.52 -41.54
C PHE A 81 -13.96 28.42 -40.47
N LEU A 82 -12.67 28.27 -40.20
CA LEU A 82 -11.97 29.06 -39.20
C LEU A 82 -11.88 30.53 -39.59
N VAL A 83 -11.53 30.81 -40.85
CA VAL A 83 -11.55 32.17 -41.39
C VAL A 83 -12.97 32.72 -41.33
N PHE A 84 -13.99 31.93 -41.66
CA PHE A 84 -15.38 32.38 -41.53
C PHE A 84 -15.76 32.74 -40.08
N ILE A 85 -15.35 31.92 -39.10
CA ILE A 85 -15.54 32.20 -37.67
C ILE A 85 -14.82 33.49 -37.26
N LEU A 86 -13.64 33.80 -37.84
CA LEU A 86 -12.91 35.04 -37.58
C LEU A 86 -13.74 36.30 -37.94
N PHE A 87 -14.58 36.21 -38.97
CA PHE A 87 -15.48 37.29 -39.37
C PHE A 87 -16.81 37.29 -38.62
N LEU A 88 -17.15 36.20 -37.92
CA LEU A 88 -18.44 36.06 -37.23
C LEU A 88 -18.67 37.16 -36.18
N PRO A 89 -17.70 37.53 -35.32
CA PRO A 89 -17.87 38.67 -34.41
C PRO A 89 -18.22 39.97 -35.13
N ALA A 90 -17.53 40.29 -36.22
CA ALA A 90 -17.78 41.52 -37.00
C ALA A 90 -19.15 41.50 -37.69
N ILE A 91 -19.59 40.34 -38.17
CA ILE A 91 -20.94 40.17 -38.77
C ILE A 91 -22.02 40.37 -37.70
N LEU A 92 -21.83 39.80 -36.50
CA LEU A 92 -22.77 39.92 -35.39
C LEU A 92 -22.80 41.35 -34.83
N ASP A 93 -21.65 41.99 -34.72
CA ASP A 93 -21.50 43.40 -34.33
C ASP A 93 -22.25 44.31 -35.32
N ALA A 94 -22.07 44.09 -36.63
CA ALA A 94 -22.82 44.79 -37.67
C ALA A 94 -24.35 44.57 -37.59
N LEU A 95 -24.81 43.49 -36.96
CA LEU A 95 -26.24 43.23 -36.69
C LEU A 95 -26.72 43.78 -35.34
N ASN A 96 -25.91 44.55 -34.61
CA ASN A 96 -26.13 45.01 -33.23
C ASN A 96 -26.33 43.86 -32.23
N MET A 97 -25.70 42.70 -32.46
CA MET A 97 -25.73 41.56 -31.55
C MET A 97 -24.53 41.57 -30.60
N GLU A 98 -24.20 42.73 -30.00
CA GLU A 98 -22.98 42.94 -29.19
C GLU A 98 -22.86 41.93 -28.04
N SER A 99 -23.97 41.62 -27.35
CA SER A 99 -24.03 40.62 -26.28
C SER A 99 -23.59 39.22 -26.70
N VAL A 100 -23.72 38.89 -27.99
CA VAL A 100 -23.29 37.60 -28.57
C VAL A 100 -21.92 37.74 -29.23
N ALA A 101 -21.65 38.87 -29.87
CA ALA A 101 -20.38 39.14 -30.54
C ALA A 101 -19.21 39.19 -29.56
N GLY A 102 -19.38 39.78 -28.37
CA GLY A 102 -18.32 39.95 -27.38
C GLY A 102 -17.63 38.65 -26.96
N PRO A 103 -18.34 37.64 -26.43
CA PRO A 103 -17.73 36.35 -26.09
C PRO A 103 -17.05 35.66 -27.28
N ILE A 104 -17.64 35.71 -28.48
CA ILE A 104 -17.07 35.09 -29.69
C ILE A 104 -15.80 35.86 -30.14
N ALA A 105 -15.80 37.19 -30.03
CA ALA A 105 -14.62 38.03 -30.29
C ALA A 105 -13.47 37.65 -29.35
N ASN A 106 -13.74 37.52 -28.05
CA ASN A 106 -12.73 37.11 -27.06
C ASN A 106 -12.14 35.72 -27.35
N MET A 107 -12.98 34.76 -27.75
CA MET A 107 -12.50 33.43 -28.17
C MET A 107 -11.65 33.51 -29.44
N THR A 108 -12.03 34.39 -30.37
CA THR A 108 -11.33 34.63 -31.63
C THR A 108 -9.95 35.28 -31.39
N GLU A 109 -9.88 36.29 -30.52
CA GLU A 109 -8.64 36.93 -30.09
C GLU A 109 -7.72 35.95 -29.38
N THR A 110 -8.26 35.19 -28.43
CA THR A 110 -7.53 34.13 -27.72
C THR A 110 -6.94 33.13 -28.73
N PHE A 111 -7.75 32.65 -29.69
CA PHE A 111 -7.31 31.75 -30.74
C PHE A 111 -6.21 32.36 -31.63
N LEU A 112 -6.34 33.62 -32.04
CA LEU A 112 -5.31 34.33 -32.80
C LEU A 112 -4.00 34.47 -32.02
N ALA A 113 -4.06 34.68 -30.71
CA ALA A 113 -2.89 34.72 -29.84
C ALA A 113 -2.20 33.35 -29.72
N PHE A 114 -2.93 32.24 -29.90
CA PHE A 114 -2.33 30.89 -29.97
C PHE A 114 -1.57 30.64 -31.27
N LEU A 115 -1.87 31.31 -32.39
CA LEU A 115 -1.21 31.05 -33.69
C LEU A 115 0.32 31.24 -33.65
N PRO A 116 0.84 32.38 -33.15
CA PRO A 116 2.29 32.57 -32.98
C PRO A 116 2.92 31.50 -32.09
N ASN A 117 2.24 31.15 -30.99
CA ASN A 117 2.71 30.16 -30.02
C ASN A 117 2.78 28.75 -30.62
N ILE A 118 1.78 28.37 -31.43
CA ILE A 118 1.76 27.10 -32.16
C ILE A 118 2.97 27.01 -33.10
N PHE A 119 3.27 28.09 -33.82
CA PHE A 119 4.42 28.11 -34.71
C PHE A 119 5.75 28.02 -33.94
N ALA A 120 5.89 28.78 -32.84
CA ALA A 120 7.07 28.75 -31.98
C ALA A 120 7.29 27.35 -31.38
N ALA A 121 6.24 26.73 -30.83
CA ALA A 121 6.28 25.39 -30.27
C ALA A 121 6.61 24.33 -31.34
N ALA A 122 6.07 24.46 -32.56
CA ALA A 122 6.40 23.57 -33.67
C ALA A 122 7.89 23.63 -34.05
N ILE A 123 8.49 24.83 -34.04
CA ILE A 123 9.93 25.01 -34.25
C ILE A 123 10.72 24.34 -33.12
N ILE A 124 10.34 24.59 -31.86
CA ILE A 124 11.01 24.01 -30.68
C ILE A 124 11.00 22.48 -30.76
N LEU A 125 9.84 21.87 -31.06
CA LEU A 125 9.74 20.42 -31.22
C LEU A 125 10.56 19.92 -32.40
N PHE A 126 10.51 20.60 -33.55
CA PHE A 126 11.25 20.17 -34.73
C PHE A 126 12.77 20.16 -34.48
N VAL A 127 13.30 21.26 -33.96
CA VAL A 127 14.72 21.41 -33.64
C VAL A 127 15.11 20.47 -32.49
N GLY A 128 14.29 20.40 -31.44
CA GLY A 128 14.57 19.56 -30.29
C GLY A 128 14.58 18.07 -30.64
N ILE A 129 13.61 17.57 -31.41
CA ILE A 129 13.60 16.17 -31.86
C ILE A 129 14.83 15.86 -32.72
N PHE A 130 15.24 16.80 -33.58
CA PHE A 130 16.45 16.64 -34.37
C PHE A 130 17.69 16.49 -33.48
N ILE A 131 17.86 17.37 -32.48
CA ILE A 131 18.97 17.31 -31.51
C ILE A 131 18.91 16.00 -30.70
N ALA A 132 17.75 15.65 -30.16
CA ALA A 132 17.57 14.44 -29.35
C ALA A 132 17.92 13.17 -30.15
N ARG A 133 17.56 13.11 -31.44
CA ARG A 133 17.95 12.00 -32.34
C ARG A 133 19.46 11.95 -32.55
N LEU A 134 20.10 13.09 -32.80
CA LEU A 134 21.55 13.18 -32.95
C LEU A 134 22.26 12.63 -31.69
N VAL A 135 21.80 13.05 -30.51
CA VAL A 135 22.37 12.60 -29.23
C VAL A 135 22.12 11.12 -29.01
N LYS A 136 20.91 10.61 -29.29
CA LYS A 136 20.59 9.18 -29.24
C LYS A 136 21.56 8.36 -30.08
N ASP A 137 21.79 8.76 -31.33
CA ASP A 137 22.65 8.02 -32.25
C ASP A 137 24.11 8.05 -31.78
N LEU A 138 24.56 9.18 -31.23
CA LEU A 138 25.88 9.31 -30.63
C LEU A 138 26.04 8.39 -29.41
N VAL A 139 25.05 8.34 -28.53
CA VAL A 139 25.02 7.47 -27.35
C VAL A 139 24.99 6.00 -27.76
N TYR A 140 24.16 5.62 -28.74
CA TYR A 140 24.11 4.26 -29.26
C TYR A 140 25.49 3.79 -29.76
N ARG A 141 26.13 4.60 -30.63
CA ARG A 141 27.47 4.29 -31.16
C ARG A 141 28.52 4.20 -30.06
N SER A 142 28.44 5.06 -29.05
CA SER A 142 29.33 5.03 -27.90
C SER A 142 29.15 3.76 -27.07
N LEU A 143 27.91 3.37 -26.76
CA LEU A 143 27.60 2.15 -26.01
C LEU A 143 27.97 0.87 -26.78
N GLU A 144 27.76 0.87 -28.10
CA GLU A 144 28.17 -0.24 -28.97
C GLU A 144 29.70 -0.38 -29.00
N SER A 145 30.45 0.74 -29.05
CA SER A 145 31.92 0.73 -28.98
C SER A 145 32.46 0.17 -27.66
N LEU A 146 31.74 0.41 -26.56
CA LEU A 146 32.08 -0.10 -25.22
C LEU A 146 31.68 -1.58 -25.02
N LYS A 147 31.08 -2.22 -26.02
CA LYS A 147 30.60 -3.62 -25.96
C LYS A 147 29.69 -3.89 -24.76
N VAL A 148 28.87 -2.91 -24.39
CA VAL A 148 27.93 -3.00 -23.25
C VAL A 148 27.00 -4.21 -23.40
N ASP A 149 26.59 -4.52 -24.63
CA ASP A 149 25.77 -5.70 -24.95
C ASP A 149 26.45 -7.02 -24.55
N HIS A 150 27.75 -7.14 -24.78
CA HIS A 150 28.52 -8.34 -24.41
C HIS A 150 28.66 -8.47 -22.90
N TRP A 151 28.91 -7.36 -22.19
CA TRP A 151 29.01 -7.37 -20.74
C TRP A 151 27.68 -7.77 -20.08
N PHE A 152 26.56 -7.21 -20.56
CA PHE A 152 25.23 -7.51 -20.04
C PHE A 152 24.86 -8.99 -20.22
N ASN A 153 25.01 -9.51 -21.44
CA ASN A 153 24.67 -10.92 -21.74
C ASN A 153 25.49 -11.90 -20.90
N LYS A 154 26.74 -11.55 -20.56
CA LYS A 154 27.59 -12.38 -19.69
C LYS A 154 27.02 -12.47 -18.26
N TRP A 155 26.45 -11.39 -17.74
CA TRP A 155 25.99 -11.32 -16.35
C TRP A 155 24.59 -11.90 -16.16
N THR A 156 23.68 -11.69 -17.12
CA THR A 156 22.26 -11.99 -16.92
C THR A 156 21.87 -13.40 -17.38
N ARG A 157 22.73 -14.12 -18.12
CA ARG A 157 22.46 -15.47 -18.69
C ARG A 157 21.06 -15.57 -19.33
N PHE A 158 20.53 -14.46 -19.85
CA PHE A 158 19.22 -14.42 -20.50
C PHE A 158 19.36 -15.04 -21.90
N GLU A 159 19.11 -16.35 -22.00
CA GLU A 159 18.94 -17.10 -23.27
C GLU A 159 17.56 -16.84 -23.89
N GLY A 160 17.16 -15.57 -23.98
CA GLY A 160 15.94 -15.13 -24.65
C GLY A 160 16.22 -14.71 -26.09
N SER A 161 15.56 -15.36 -27.05
CA SER A 161 15.74 -15.20 -28.51
C SER A 161 15.27 -13.85 -29.11
N SER A 162 14.94 -12.87 -28.28
CA SER A 162 14.64 -11.50 -28.71
C SER A 162 15.87 -10.62 -28.49
N SER A 163 16.66 -10.51 -29.56
CA SER A 163 17.92 -9.77 -29.75
C SER A 163 17.82 -8.24 -29.57
N MET A 164 17.11 -7.76 -28.55
CA MET A 164 17.04 -6.34 -28.26
C MET A 164 18.35 -5.92 -27.59
N LYS A 165 19.27 -5.33 -28.36
CA LYS A 165 20.56 -4.81 -27.88
C LYS A 165 20.32 -3.83 -26.71
N LEU A 166 20.98 -4.04 -25.57
CA LEU A 166 20.91 -3.14 -24.42
C LEU A 166 21.38 -1.74 -24.80
N SER A 167 22.38 -1.62 -25.67
CA SER A 167 22.85 -0.34 -26.21
C SER A 167 21.73 0.44 -26.91
N ALA A 168 20.86 -0.24 -27.66
CA ALA A 168 19.71 0.38 -28.32
C ALA A 168 18.63 0.82 -27.32
N ILE A 169 18.38 0.01 -26.29
CA ILE A 169 17.42 0.34 -25.22
C ILE A 169 17.88 1.58 -24.46
N LEU A 170 19.14 1.61 -24.02
CA LEU A 170 19.71 2.76 -23.30
C LEU A 170 19.71 4.02 -24.15
N ALA A 171 20.06 3.92 -25.44
CA ALA A 171 19.99 5.06 -26.34
C ALA A 171 18.55 5.58 -26.53
N ASN A 172 17.55 4.68 -26.63
CA ASN A 172 16.14 5.06 -26.66
C ASN A 172 15.67 5.71 -25.35
N ILE A 173 16.15 5.24 -24.20
CA ILE A 173 15.87 5.87 -22.91
C ILE A 173 16.43 7.29 -22.92
N VAL A 174 17.69 7.49 -23.30
CA VAL A 174 18.28 8.85 -23.40
C VAL A 174 17.48 9.73 -24.36
N PHE A 175 17.02 9.20 -25.49
CA PHE A 175 16.14 9.93 -26.40
C PHE A 175 14.87 10.43 -25.71
N ILE A 176 14.16 9.55 -24.99
CA ILE A 176 12.93 9.91 -24.26
C ILE A 176 13.24 10.94 -23.18
N PHE A 177 14.33 10.78 -22.44
CA PHE A 177 14.75 11.71 -21.39
C PHE A 177 15.07 13.11 -21.92
N LEU A 178 15.63 13.21 -23.14
CA LEU A 178 15.82 14.50 -23.80
C LEU A 178 14.53 15.05 -24.38
N LEU A 179 13.66 14.17 -24.90
CA LEU A 179 12.38 14.54 -25.51
C LEU A 179 11.44 15.19 -24.48
N ILE A 180 11.39 14.69 -23.24
CA ILE A 180 10.46 15.19 -22.22
C ILE A 180 10.66 16.70 -21.96
N PRO A 181 11.85 17.20 -21.60
CA PRO A 181 12.10 18.64 -21.45
C PRO A 181 11.75 19.45 -22.70
N ILE A 182 12.04 18.91 -23.89
CA ILE A 182 11.73 19.58 -25.16
C ILE A 182 10.22 19.71 -25.35
N ILE A 183 9.46 18.66 -25.04
CA ILE A 183 7.99 18.70 -25.03
C ILE A 183 7.50 19.70 -23.99
N THR A 184 8.05 19.70 -22.79
CA THR A 184 7.70 20.67 -21.74
C THR A 184 7.87 22.10 -22.22
N VAL A 185 9.02 22.46 -22.79
CA VAL A 185 9.28 23.81 -23.32
C VAL A 185 8.32 24.17 -24.45
N ALA A 186 7.99 23.20 -25.32
CA ALA A 186 7.01 23.42 -26.38
C ALA A 186 5.58 23.63 -25.84
N LEU A 187 5.16 22.86 -24.84
CA LEU A 187 3.85 22.99 -24.18
C LEU A 187 3.73 24.29 -23.39
N GLU A 188 4.82 24.71 -22.73
CA GLU A 188 4.89 26.01 -22.04
C GLU A 188 4.79 27.16 -23.03
N THR A 189 5.48 27.06 -24.18
CA THR A 189 5.34 28.04 -25.29
C THR A 189 3.92 28.08 -25.84
N LEU A 190 3.20 26.94 -25.85
CA LEU A 190 1.77 26.87 -26.17
C LEU A 190 0.88 27.45 -25.07
N ASN A 191 1.41 27.94 -23.94
CA ASN A 191 0.66 28.37 -22.76
C ASN A 191 -0.23 27.28 -22.14
N ILE A 192 0.17 26.00 -22.23
CA ILE A 192 -0.58 24.87 -21.67
C ILE A 192 0.07 24.39 -20.37
N GLN A 193 0.15 25.29 -19.38
CA GLN A 193 0.87 25.05 -18.11
C GLN A 193 0.31 23.87 -17.30
N MET A 194 -1.01 23.67 -17.36
CA MET A 194 -1.71 22.58 -16.65
C MET A 194 -1.23 21.18 -17.04
N ILE A 195 -0.64 21.03 -18.24
CA ILE A 195 -0.16 19.73 -18.73
C ILE A 195 1.36 19.60 -18.52
N SER A 196 2.13 20.67 -18.70
CA SER A 196 3.58 20.64 -18.56
C SER A 196 4.07 20.39 -17.14
N GLU A 197 3.35 20.89 -16.12
CA GLU A 197 3.76 20.75 -14.72
C GLU A 197 3.79 19.28 -14.25
N PRO A 198 2.70 18.49 -14.36
CA PRO A 198 2.73 17.09 -13.96
C PRO A 198 3.80 16.27 -14.69
N ILE A 199 4.01 16.53 -15.99
CA ILE A 199 5.04 15.87 -16.80
C ILE A 199 6.43 16.15 -16.24
N THR A 200 6.70 17.41 -15.88
CA THR A 200 7.98 17.85 -15.32
C THR A 200 8.22 17.26 -13.93
N ASN A 201 7.18 17.19 -13.10
CA ASN A 201 7.28 16.58 -11.78
C ASN A 201 7.63 15.09 -11.86
N VAL A 202 6.95 14.33 -12.73
CA VAL A 202 7.28 12.92 -12.95
C VAL A 202 8.69 12.75 -13.50
N PHE A 203 9.10 13.60 -14.45
CA PHE A 203 10.45 13.58 -15.00
C PHE A 203 11.51 13.84 -13.94
N ASN A 204 11.31 14.86 -13.09
CA ASN A 204 12.21 15.19 -11.99
C ASN A 204 12.28 14.06 -10.96
N SER A 205 11.15 13.43 -10.63
CA SER A 205 11.12 12.24 -9.76
C SER A 205 11.93 11.09 -10.34
N ILE A 206 11.83 10.83 -11.64
CA ILE A 206 12.63 9.81 -12.33
C ILE A 206 14.13 10.16 -12.30
N LEU A 207 14.50 11.43 -12.53
CA LEU A 207 15.89 11.88 -12.44
C LEU A 207 16.46 11.73 -11.02
N ALA A 208 15.67 12.08 -10.00
CA ALA A 208 16.04 11.92 -8.59
C ALA A 208 16.16 10.44 -8.18
N MET A 209 15.42 9.55 -8.84
CA MET A 209 15.51 8.11 -8.61
C MET A 209 16.83 7.52 -9.13
N ILE A 210 17.47 8.09 -10.15
CA ILE A 210 18.71 7.55 -10.74
C ILE A 210 19.83 7.42 -9.69
N PRO A 211 20.21 8.47 -8.94
CA PRO A 211 21.18 8.34 -7.85
C PRO A 211 20.75 7.33 -6.78
N ASN A 212 19.48 7.33 -6.40
CA ASN A 212 18.94 6.47 -5.35
C ASN A 212 19.00 4.98 -5.75
N VAL A 213 18.80 4.66 -7.04
CA VAL A 213 18.95 3.29 -7.56
C VAL A 213 20.37 2.78 -7.36
N PHE A 214 21.40 3.60 -7.58
CA PHE A 214 22.77 3.19 -7.30
C PHE A 214 22.99 2.88 -5.82
N VAL A 215 22.51 3.75 -4.93
CA VAL A 215 22.62 3.53 -3.48
C VAL A 215 21.87 2.26 -3.05
N ALA A 216 20.65 2.06 -3.56
CA ALA A 216 19.84 0.88 -3.29
C ALA A 216 20.54 -0.42 -3.75
N ILE A 217 21.14 -0.44 -4.95
CA ILE A 217 21.90 -1.58 -5.46
C ILE A 217 23.09 -1.89 -4.53
N ILE A 218 23.86 -0.87 -4.14
CA ILE A 218 24.98 -1.03 -3.21
C ILE A 218 24.48 -1.61 -1.89
N LEU A 219 23.37 -1.09 -1.38
CA LEU A 219 22.79 -1.51 -0.11
C LEU A 219 22.37 -2.99 -0.13
N VAL A 220 21.72 -3.46 -1.21
CA VAL A 220 21.36 -4.87 -1.39
C VAL A 220 22.61 -5.76 -1.47
N LEU A 221 23.63 -5.34 -2.22
CA LEU A 221 24.87 -6.11 -2.35
C LEU A 221 25.60 -6.26 -1.01
N VAL A 222 25.71 -5.16 -0.26
CA VAL A 222 26.30 -5.14 1.09
C VAL A 222 25.46 -6.00 2.04
N GLY A 223 24.14 -5.87 1.98
CA GLY A 223 23.20 -6.66 2.77
C GLY A 223 23.33 -8.16 2.55
N TYR A 224 23.46 -8.59 1.29
CA TYR A 224 23.70 -9.98 0.95
C TYR A 224 25.01 -10.51 1.55
N PHE A 225 26.09 -9.73 1.47
CA PHE A 225 27.38 -10.10 2.05
C PHE A 225 27.30 -10.21 3.58
N ILE A 226 26.68 -9.23 4.25
CA ILE A 226 26.48 -9.22 5.71
C ILE A 226 25.61 -10.40 6.14
N ALA A 227 24.49 -10.65 5.43
CA ALA A 227 23.61 -11.77 5.73
C ALA A 227 24.37 -13.09 5.69
N ARG A 228 25.16 -13.31 4.64
CA ARG A 228 25.98 -14.52 4.50
C ARG A 228 26.98 -14.64 5.66
N PHE A 229 27.73 -13.58 5.94
CA PHE A 229 28.71 -13.56 7.02
C PHE A 229 28.09 -13.86 8.39
N VAL A 230 27.05 -13.11 8.78
CA VAL A 230 26.38 -13.24 10.08
C VAL A 230 25.69 -14.60 10.20
N GLY A 231 25.02 -15.04 9.14
CA GLY A 231 24.35 -16.34 9.12
C GLY A 231 25.33 -17.50 9.24
N ASP A 232 26.42 -17.48 8.48
CA ASP A 232 27.47 -18.52 8.57
C ASP A 232 28.15 -18.53 9.94
N LEU A 233 28.42 -17.34 10.50
CA LEU A 233 28.94 -17.20 11.86
C LEU A 233 27.98 -17.83 12.88
N LEU A 234 26.69 -17.52 12.80
CA LEU A 234 25.68 -18.05 13.71
C LEU A 234 25.57 -19.57 13.61
N ILE A 235 25.55 -20.14 12.40
CA ILE A 235 25.54 -21.60 12.19
C ILE A 235 26.74 -22.22 12.90
N ASN A 236 27.94 -21.68 12.68
CA ASN A 236 29.17 -22.21 13.26
C ASN A 236 29.17 -22.14 14.79
N LEU A 237 28.65 -21.04 15.37
CA LEU A 237 28.54 -20.89 16.82
C LEU A 237 27.53 -21.87 17.42
N LEU A 238 26.33 -21.99 16.83
CA LEU A 238 25.28 -22.89 17.31
C LEU A 238 25.71 -24.37 17.23
N GLN A 239 26.42 -24.74 16.16
CA GLN A 239 26.98 -26.08 16.01
C GLN A 239 28.01 -26.40 17.10
N ARG A 240 28.89 -25.44 17.44
CA ARG A 240 29.89 -25.60 18.52
C ARG A 240 29.25 -25.71 19.90
N THR A 241 28.13 -25.04 20.15
CA THR A 241 27.39 -25.14 21.42
C THR A 241 26.63 -26.45 21.59
N GLY A 242 26.58 -27.31 20.57
CA GLY A 242 25.88 -28.60 20.64
C GLY A 242 24.35 -28.49 20.59
N VAL A 243 23.80 -27.37 20.11
CA VAL A 243 22.33 -27.18 19.93
C VAL A 243 21.76 -28.22 18.97
N ASP A 244 22.57 -28.73 18.04
CA ASP A 244 22.18 -29.83 17.15
C ASP A 244 21.87 -31.14 17.89
N ASN A 245 22.48 -31.39 19.05
CA ASN A 245 22.26 -32.60 19.84
C ASN A 245 20.90 -32.58 20.55
N VAL A 246 20.25 -31.42 20.68
CA VAL A 246 18.89 -31.32 21.21
C VAL A 246 17.92 -32.14 20.38
N TYR A 247 18.14 -32.25 19.07
CA TYR A 247 17.29 -33.03 18.17
C TYR A 247 17.55 -34.55 18.23
N SER A 248 18.72 -35.00 18.69
CA SER A 248 19.00 -36.43 18.90
C SER A 248 18.13 -37.07 20.00
N PHE A 249 17.51 -36.25 20.86
CA PHE A 249 16.49 -36.69 21.81
C PHE A 249 15.09 -36.90 21.19
N PHE A 250 14.89 -36.49 19.93
CA PHE A 250 13.62 -36.56 19.20
C PHE A 250 13.57 -37.66 18.14
N GLU A 251 14.53 -38.61 18.12
CA GLU A 251 14.43 -39.81 17.28
C GLU A 251 13.18 -40.63 17.68
N MET A 252 12.04 -40.27 17.10
CA MET A 252 10.93 -41.18 16.83
C MET A 252 11.39 -42.13 15.73
N ASP A 253 11.20 -43.43 15.96
CA ASP A 253 11.61 -44.56 15.13
C ASP A 253 11.31 -44.40 13.63
N GLY A 254 12.20 -43.75 12.88
CA GLY A 254 12.08 -43.49 11.44
C GLY A 254 13.44 -43.49 10.73
N PRO A 255 13.50 -43.80 9.42
CA PRO A 255 14.75 -44.03 8.70
C PRO A 255 15.64 -42.80 8.69
N LYS A 256 16.93 -43.00 9.02
CA LYS A 256 18.02 -42.01 9.14
C LYS A 256 18.37 -41.33 7.80
N SER A 257 17.48 -40.52 7.25
CA SER A 257 17.76 -39.73 6.06
C SER A 257 17.34 -38.29 6.30
N ASN A 258 18.34 -37.40 6.35
CA ASN A 258 18.31 -35.99 6.78
C ASN A 258 18.11 -35.71 8.28
N SER A 259 19.21 -35.72 9.02
CA SER A 259 19.29 -35.04 10.32
C SER A 259 18.94 -33.56 10.17
N PHE A 260 17.75 -33.18 10.65
CA PHE A 260 17.27 -31.80 10.66
C PHE A 260 18.12 -30.99 11.67
N ARG A 261 19.08 -30.19 11.18
CA ARG A 261 20.00 -29.44 12.04
C ARG A 261 19.39 -28.09 12.41
N VAL A 262 19.00 -27.95 13.67
CA VAL A 262 18.42 -26.74 14.24
C VAL A 262 19.35 -25.53 14.01
N SER A 263 20.67 -25.71 14.15
CA SER A 263 21.66 -24.65 13.89
C SER A 263 21.59 -24.08 12.47
N THR A 264 21.46 -24.95 11.46
CA THR A 264 21.39 -24.55 10.05
C THR A 264 20.11 -23.77 9.76
N ILE A 265 18.99 -24.18 10.35
CA ILE A 265 17.69 -23.53 10.16
C ILE A 265 17.70 -22.13 10.77
N LEU A 266 18.12 -21.99 12.03
CA LEU A 266 18.22 -20.67 12.68
C LEU A 266 19.16 -19.75 11.91
N GLY A 267 20.32 -20.26 11.49
CA GLY A 267 21.25 -19.50 10.67
C GLY A 267 20.65 -19.05 9.35
N GLN A 268 19.91 -19.92 8.67
CA GLN A 268 19.27 -19.59 7.40
C GLN A 268 18.11 -18.61 7.58
N ILE A 269 17.35 -18.70 8.66
CA ILE A 269 16.33 -17.70 9.02
C ILE A 269 16.99 -16.34 9.20
N VAL A 270 18.08 -16.25 9.97
CA VAL A 270 18.80 -14.98 10.16
C VAL A 270 19.34 -14.43 8.85
N LYS A 271 19.86 -15.26 7.95
CA LYS A 271 20.27 -14.83 6.59
C LYS A 271 19.10 -14.18 5.85
N VAL A 272 17.95 -14.85 5.82
CA VAL A 272 16.76 -14.37 5.12
C VAL A 272 16.26 -13.07 5.74
N VAL A 273 16.20 -12.99 7.08
CA VAL A 273 15.81 -11.78 7.82
C VAL A 273 16.70 -10.59 7.45
N ILE A 274 18.03 -10.78 7.45
CA ILE A 274 18.98 -9.71 7.09
C ILE A 274 18.81 -9.32 5.62
N ILE A 275 18.68 -10.28 4.69
CA ILE A 275 18.44 -9.97 3.27
C ILE A 275 17.16 -9.15 3.10
N ILE A 276 16.07 -9.54 3.76
CA ILE A 276 14.81 -8.80 3.72
C ILE A 276 15.00 -7.40 4.30
N PHE A 277 15.69 -7.25 5.43
CA PHE A 277 16.00 -5.94 6.04
C PHE A 277 16.71 -5.00 5.06
N PHE A 278 17.81 -5.45 4.45
CA PHE A 278 18.53 -4.63 3.48
C PHE A 278 17.71 -4.41 2.19
N THR A 279 16.85 -5.36 1.79
CA THR A 279 15.95 -5.15 0.66
C THR A 279 14.93 -4.04 0.96
N VAL A 280 14.33 -4.03 2.15
CA VAL A 280 13.39 -2.99 2.56
C VAL A 280 14.07 -1.64 2.68
N GLU A 281 15.27 -1.58 3.24
CA GLU A 281 16.04 -0.33 3.30
C GLU A 281 16.41 0.17 1.89
N ALA A 282 16.71 -0.73 0.95
CA ALA A 282 16.93 -0.36 -0.44
C ALA A 282 15.66 0.21 -1.08
N LEU A 283 14.48 -0.36 -0.80
CA LEU A 283 13.19 0.17 -1.24
C LEU A 283 12.88 1.54 -0.61
N ASN A 284 13.25 1.75 0.64
CA ASN A 284 13.13 3.03 1.35
C ASN A 284 13.99 4.12 0.67
N VAL A 285 15.23 3.80 0.31
CA VAL A 285 16.12 4.69 -0.46
C VAL A 285 15.53 5.05 -1.82
N LEU A 286 14.86 4.11 -2.48
CA LEU A 286 14.15 4.37 -3.75
C LEU A 286 12.91 5.26 -3.59
N GLN A 287 12.49 5.59 -2.36
CA GLN A 287 11.31 6.39 -2.04
C GLN A 287 10.00 5.81 -2.60
N LEU A 288 9.93 4.48 -2.73
CA LEU A 288 8.72 3.80 -3.18
C LEU A 288 7.79 3.56 -1.98
N GLU A 289 7.03 4.57 -1.58
CA GLU A 289 6.24 4.59 -0.33
C GLU A 289 5.40 3.32 -0.11
N VAL A 290 4.66 2.88 -1.12
CA VAL A 290 3.83 1.66 -1.03
C VAL A 290 4.68 0.42 -0.74
N LEU A 291 5.81 0.27 -1.45
CA LEU A 291 6.71 -0.86 -1.27
C LEU A 291 7.45 -0.78 0.08
N ASN A 292 7.75 0.44 0.56
CA ASN A 292 8.34 0.67 1.87
C ASN A 292 7.37 0.29 2.99
N ASN A 293 6.09 0.65 2.87
CA ASN A 293 5.06 0.28 3.85
C ASN A 293 4.87 -1.24 3.95
N ILE A 294 4.82 -1.92 2.78
CA ILE A 294 4.75 -3.38 2.74
C ILE A 294 6.02 -4.00 3.33
N GLY A 295 7.19 -3.49 2.95
CA GLY A 295 8.47 -3.94 3.47
C GLY A 295 8.58 -3.79 4.99
N GLY A 296 8.19 -2.63 5.51
CA GLY A 296 8.15 -2.33 6.94
C GLY A 296 7.21 -3.25 7.70
N ALA A 297 6.03 -3.54 7.15
CA ALA A 297 5.11 -4.52 7.74
C ALA A 297 5.71 -5.94 7.78
N VAL A 298 6.41 -6.36 6.71
CA VAL A 298 7.13 -7.65 6.70
C VAL A 298 8.22 -7.66 7.77
N LEU A 299 9.01 -6.59 7.91
CA LEU A 299 10.04 -6.50 8.95
C LEU A 299 9.46 -6.51 10.36
N ALA A 300 8.34 -5.82 10.57
CA ALA A 300 7.64 -5.82 11.85
C ALA A 300 7.13 -7.22 12.23
N TYR A 301 6.79 -8.06 11.23
CA TYR A 301 6.34 -9.43 11.46
C TYR A 301 7.49 -10.42 11.76
N LEU A 302 8.72 -10.14 11.32
CA LEU A 302 9.87 -11.05 11.53
C LEU A 302 10.17 -11.34 13.02
N PRO A 303 10.19 -10.35 13.95
CA PRO A 303 10.33 -10.61 15.37
C PRO A 303 9.25 -11.55 15.93
N LEU A 304 8.00 -11.42 15.49
CA LEU A 304 6.91 -12.29 15.91
C LEU A 304 7.10 -13.72 15.40
N LEU A 305 7.49 -13.87 14.14
CA LEU A 305 7.80 -15.17 13.54
C LEU A 305 8.96 -15.88 14.26
N VAL A 306 10.04 -15.16 14.55
CA VAL A 306 11.19 -15.71 15.28
C VAL A 306 10.79 -16.12 16.70
N SER A 307 10.03 -15.27 17.40
CA SER A 307 9.55 -15.57 18.76
C SER A 307 8.64 -16.80 18.78
N ALA A 308 7.74 -16.93 17.79
CA ALA A 308 6.85 -18.08 17.65
C ALA A 308 7.64 -19.37 17.42
N LEU A 309 8.65 -19.34 16.54
CA LEU A 309 9.53 -20.49 16.31
C LEU A 309 10.31 -20.89 17.57
N LEU A 310 10.80 -19.91 18.34
CA LEU A 310 11.48 -20.17 19.60
C LEU A 310 10.54 -20.79 20.64
N ILE A 311 9.32 -20.28 20.80
CA ILE A 311 8.30 -20.84 21.70
C ILE A 311 7.98 -22.28 21.31
N LEU A 312 7.77 -22.55 20.02
CA LEU A 312 7.49 -23.90 19.52
C LEU A 312 8.65 -24.87 19.82
N LEU A 313 9.89 -24.46 19.52
CA LEU A 313 11.08 -25.28 19.78
C LEU A 313 11.24 -25.58 21.28
N LEU A 314 11.11 -24.56 22.13
CA LEU A 314 11.20 -24.71 23.58
C LEU A 314 10.08 -25.59 24.13
N GLY A 315 8.86 -25.44 23.63
CA GLY A 315 7.71 -26.25 24.02
C GLY A 315 7.83 -27.71 23.64
N LEU A 316 8.29 -27.99 22.41
CA LEU A 316 8.60 -29.34 21.96
C LEU A 316 9.69 -29.97 22.82
N PHE A 317 10.76 -29.23 23.12
CA PHE A 317 11.86 -29.69 23.98
C PHE A 317 11.40 -29.96 25.41
N ALA A 318 10.72 -28.98 26.02
CA ALA A 318 10.21 -29.08 27.39
C ALA A 318 9.24 -30.26 27.53
N GLY A 319 8.33 -30.47 26.58
CA GLY A 319 7.38 -31.58 26.60
C GLY A 319 8.08 -32.95 26.58
N HIS A 320 9.10 -33.12 25.74
CA HIS A 320 9.86 -34.37 25.69
C HIS A 320 10.70 -34.59 26.95
N TYR A 321 11.39 -33.53 27.42
CA TYR A 321 12.24 -33.60 28.62
C TYR A 321 11.43 -33.89 29.88
N LEU A 322 10.36 -33.13 30.13
CA LEU A 322 9.50 -33.30 31.29
C LEU A 322 8.74 -34.63 31.23
N GLY A 323 8.28 -35.06 30.04
CA GLY A 323 7.67 -36.38 29.86
C GLY A 323 8.64 -37.53 30.19
N ALA A 324 9.90 -37.44 29.74
CA ALA A 324 10.93 -38.43 30.06
C ALA A 324 11.25 -38.46 31.56
N LEU A 325 11.30 -37.30 32.21
CA LEU A 325 11.53 -37.18 33.65
C LEU A 325 10.39 -37.84 34.45
N VAL A 326 9.15 -37.58 34.06
CA VAL A 326 7.97 -38.22 34.66
C VAL A 326 7.98 -39.72 34.44
N LYS A 327 8.36 -40.21 33.25
CA LYS A 327 8.50 -41.65 32.98
C LYS A 327 9.51 -42.31 33.93
N LYS A 328 10.65 -41.63 34.16
CA LYS A 328 11.74 -42.12 35.02
C LYS A 328 11.32 -42.24 36.49
N TYR A 329 10.57 -41.28 37.03
CA TYR A 329 10.18 -41.27 38.45
C TYR A 329 8.85 -41.96 38.73
N SER A 330 7.87 -41.85 37.83
CA SER A 330 6.55 -42.45 38.01
C SER A 330 6.49 -43.92 37.57
N GLY A 331 7.38 -44.36 36.68
CA GLY A 331 7.38 -45.71 36.10
C GLY A 331 6.23 -45.97 35.12
N SER A 332 5.25 -45.06 35.02
CA SER A 332 4.09 -45.15 34.14
C SER A 332 4.30 -44.36 32.85
N GLY A 333 4.13 -45.04 31.71
CA GLY A 333 4.16 -44.41 30.39
C GLY A 333 2.95 -43.48 30.13
N PHE A 334 1.84 -43.69 30.83
CA PHE A 334 0.64 -42.89 30.67
C PHE A 334 0.84 -41.44 31.17
N TYR A 335 1.35 -41.27 32.39
CA TYR A 335 1.58 -39.92 32.95
C TYR A 335 2.66 -39.16 32.18
N ALA A 336 3.69 -39.88 31.72
CA ALA A 336 4.73 -39.32 30.87
C ALA A 336 4.16 -38.75 29.55
N SER A 337 3.31 -39.53 28.88
CA SER A 337 2.63 -39.09 27.66
C SER A 337 1.69 -37.93 27.92
N LEU A 338 0.91 -37.98 29.00
CA LEU A 338 -0.02 -36.91 29.36
C LEU A 338 0.71 -35.57 29.53
N VAL A 339 1.78 -35.54 30.35
CA VAL A 339 2.57 -34.32 30.58
C VAL A 339 3.21 -33.82 29.28
N LYS A 340 3.80 -34.72 28.48
CA LYS A 340 4.40 -34.38 27.20
C LYS A 340 3.40 -33.67 26.28
N TYR A 341 2.24 -34.28 26.04
CA TYR A 341 1.27 -33.73 25.11
C TYR A 341 0.60 -32.47 25.66
N THR A 342 0.38 -32.36 26.96
CA THR A 342 -0.09 -31.10 27.57
C THR A 342 0.86 -29.96 27.25
N ILE A 343 2.16 -30.09 27.51
CA ILE A 343 3.13 -29.01 27.27
C ILE A 343 3.19 -28.65 25.77
N ILE A 344 3.20 -29.65 24.89
CA ILE A 344 3.24 -29.42 23.43
C ILE A 344 1.99 -28.68 22.96
N VAL A 345 0.81 -29.05 23.45
CA VAL A 345 -0.45 -28.38 23.09
C VAL A 345 -0.42 -26.92 23.57
N PHE A 346 -0.01 -26.66 24.81
CA PHE A 346 0.13 -25.29 25.33
C PHE A 346 1.11 -24.47 24.47
N ALA A 347 2.26 -25.03 24.12
CA ALA A 347 3.23 -24.37 23.28
C ALA A 347 2.69 -24.09 21.86
N ALA A 348 1.89 -25.00 21.30
CA ALA A 348 1.25 -24.79 20.01
C ALA A 348 0.26 -23.61 20.06
N PHE A 349 -0.60 -23.55 21.08
CA PHE A 349 -1.51 -22.41 21.28
C PHE A 349 -0.74 -21.09 21.45
N MET A 350 0.31 -21.08 22.28
CA MET A 350 1.15 -19.90 22.49
C MET A 350 1.90 -19.48 21.21
N THR A 351 2.29 -20.44 20.37
CA THR A 351 2.90 -20.16 19.06
C THR A 351 1.92 -19.46 18.13
N PHE A 352 0.67 -19.91 18.06
CA PHE A 352 -0.36 -19.27 17.23
C PHE A 352 -0.72 -17.86 17.72
N ASP A 353 -0.81 -17.67 19.04
CA ASP A 353 -1.01 -16.35 19.64
C ASP A 353 0.15 -15.41 19.30
N GLN A 354 1.39 -15.88 19.40
CA GLN A 354 2.59 -15.12 19.03
C GLN A 354 2.66 -14.77 17.54
N LEU A 355 2.17 -15.63 16.64
CA LEU A 355 2.03 -15.33 15.21
C LEU A 355 0.90 -14.35 14.91
N GLN A 356 0.11 -13.97 15.91
CA GLN A 356 -1.10 -13.15 15.78
C GLN A 356 -2.13 -13.74 14.82
N PHE A 357 -2.13 -15.06 14.64
CA PHE A 357 -3.09 -15.74 13.78
C PHE A 357 -4.39 -15.96 14.54
N ALA A 358 -5.36 -15.07 14.28
CA ALA A 358 -6.69 -15.12 14.87
C ALA A 358 -6.63 -15.33 16.39
N THR A 359 -5.84 -14.51 17.09
CA THR A 359 -5.57 -14.63 18.54
C THR A 359 -6.84 -14.80 19.36
N THR A 360 -7.91 -14.07 19.04
CA THR A 360 -9.22 -14.23 19.68
C THR A 360 -9.78 -15.65 19.53
N ILE A 361 -9.74 -16.22 18.32
CA ILE A 361 -10.25 -17.57 18.07
C ILE A 361 -9.40 -18.61 18.79
N VAL A 362 -8.07 -18.46 18.72
CA VAL A 362 -7.10 -19.35 19.38
C VAL A 362 -7.28 -19.31 20.91
N ASN A 363 -7.37 -18.12 21.49
CA ASN A 363 -7.54 -17.92 22.94
C ASN A 363 -8.90 -18.42 23.43
N LEU A 364 -9.98 -18.20 22.66
CA LEU A 364 -11.29 -18.77 22.97
C LEU A 364 -11.27 -20.30 22.91
N ALA A 365 -10.67 -20.88 21.88
CA ALA A 365 -10.56 -22.33 21.76
C ALA A 365 -9.78 -22.94 22.94
N PHE A 366 -8.66 -22.32 23.31
CA PHE A 366 -7.86 -22.73 24.47
C PHE A 366 -8.66 -22.62 25.78
N LEU A 367 -9.33 -21.48 26.00
CA LEU A 367 -10.14 -21.25 27.20
C LEU A 367 -11.31 -22.25 27.30
N LEU A 368 -11.96 -22.57 26.18
CA LEU A 368 -13.03 -23.57 26.14
C LEU A 368 -12.51 -24.97 26.41
N ILE A 369 -11.36 -25.35 25.86
CA ILE A 369 -10.75 -26.67 26.12
C ILE A 369 -10.35 -26.78 27.60
N LEU A 370 -9.64 -25.79 28.15
CA LEU A 370 -9.28 -25.77 29.57
C LEU A 370 -10.51 -25.70 30.46
N GLY A 371 -11.53 -24.95 30.07
CA GLY A 371 -12.82 -24.89 30.75
C GLY A 371 -13.50 -26.26 30.78
N ALA A 372 -13.58 -26.95 29.65
CA ALA A 372 -14.17 -28.29 29.54
C ALA A 372 -13.40 -29.32 30.38
N VAL A 373 -12.07 -29.29 30.33
CA VAL A 373 -11.21 -30.14 31.18
C VAL A 373 -11.46 -29.83 32.65
N SER A 374 -11.48 -28.56 33.04
CA SER A 374 -11.73 -28.14 34.43
C SER A 374 -13.09 -28.62 34.94
N VAL A 375 -14.14 -28.49 34.12
CA VAL A 375 -15.48 -28.98 34.45
C VAL A 375 -15.50 -30.51 34.56
N ALA A 376 -14.86 -31.23 33.63
CA ALA A 376 -14.76 -32.69 33.68
C ALA A 376 -14.04 -33.16 34.96
N PHE A 377 -12.94 -32.50 35.35
CA PHE A 377 -12.25 -32.75 36.61
C PHE A 377 -13.12 -32.46 37.83
N ALA A 378 -13.81 -31.32 37.84
CA ALA A 378 -14.72 -30.95 38.92
C ALA A 378 -15.83 -32.00 39.11
N ILE A 379 -16.40 -32.52 38.02
CA ILE A 379 -17.42 -33.58 38.05
C ILE A 379 -16.81 -34.91 38.50
N ALA A 380 -15.67 -35.30 37.94
CA ALA A 380 -15.01 -36.58 38.27
C ALA A 380 -14.61 -36.66 39.76
N PHE A 381 -14.03 -35.60 40.31
CA PHE A 381 -13.66 -35.54 41.73
C PHE A 381 -14.85 -35.27 42.64
N GLY A 382 -15.77 -34.38 42.24
CA GLY A 382 -16.94 -34.02 43.04
C GLY A 382 -17.91 -35.19 43.21
N VAL A 383 -18.31 -35.81 42.10
CA VAL A 383 -19.27 -36.93 42.12
C VAL A 383 -18.54 -38.24 42.44
N GLY A 384 -17.43 -38.53 41.77
CA GLY A 384 -16.69 -39.80 41.93
C GLY A 384 -15.88 -39.91 43.22
N GLY A 385 -15.47 -38.79 43.83
CA GLY A 385 -14.70 -38.77 45.08
C GLY A 385 -15.55 -38.80 46.34
N ARG A 386 -16.88 -38.66 46.22
CA ARG A 386 -17.81 -38.52 47.35
C ARG A 386 -17.71 -39.69 48.33
N ASP A 387 -17.70 -40.93 47.84
CA ASP A 387 -17.67 -42.13 48.69
C ASP A 387 -16.32 -42.32 49.37
N TYR A 388 -15.23 -41.98 48.69
CA TYR A 388 -13.88 -41.98 49.26
C TYR A 388 -13.76 -40.96 50.39
N ALA A 389 -14.22 -39.72 50.15
CA ALA A 389 -14.23 -38.66 51.16
C ALA A 389 -15.07 -39.06 52.38
N LYS A 390 -16.26 -39.63 52.16
CA LYS A 390 -17.12 -40.16 53.23
C LYS A 390 -16.40 -41.21 54.07
N THR A 391 -15.69 -42.13 53.42
CA THR A 391 -14.97 -43.21 54.10
C THR A 391 -13.80 -42.68 54.92
N LYS A 392 -12.99 -41.76 54.38
CA LYS A 392 -11.86 -41.15 55.10
C LYS A 392 -12.29 -40.27 56.27
N LEU A 393 -13.37 -39.50 56.12
CA LEU A 393 -13.97 -38.74 57.22
C LEU A 393 -14.48 -39.68 58.32
N ALA A 394 -15.17 -40.76 57.97
CA ALA A 394 -15.63 -41.76 58.95
C ALA A 394 -14.48 -42.49 59.67
N GLU A 395 -13.37 -42.72 58.98
CA GLU A 395 -12.15 -43.33 59.54
C GLU A 395 -11.45 -42.36 60.52
N LEU A 396 -11.43 -41.07 60.20
CA LEU A 396 -10.92 -40.01 61.05
C LEU A 396 -11.77 -39.85 62.32
N ASP A 397 -13.10 -39.83 62.18
CA ASP A 397 -14.04 -39.78 63.30
C ASP A 397 -13.87 -40.98 64.25
N ARG A 398 -13.63 -42.17 63.70
CA ARG A 398 -13.36 -43.39 64.48
C ARG A 398 -12.02 -43.33 65.23
N LYS A 399 -10.98 -42.76 64.62
CA LYS A 399 -9.68 -42.55 65.29
C LYS A 399 -9.81 -41.56 66.45
N MET A 400 -10.51 -40.45 66.25
CA MET A 400 -10.77 -39.48 67.32
C MET A 400 -11.59 -40.08 68.46
N LYS A 401 -12.59 -40.94 68.18
CA LYS A 401 -13.31 -41.66 69.23
C LYS A 401 -12.44 -42.66 69.99
N LYS A 402 -11.56 -43.41 69.32
CA LYS A 402 -10.62 -44.33 69.99
C LYS A 402 -9.57 -43.62 70.85
N GLU A 403 -9.21 -42.39 70.50
CA GLU A 403 -8.28 -41.58 71.30
C GLU A 403 -8.96 -41.00 72.56
N ASN A 404 -10.25 -40.67 72.47
CA ASN A 404 -11.06 -40.28 73.64
C ASN A 404 -11.45 -41.47 74.56
N ASP A 405 -11.43 -42.71 74.07
CA ASP A 405 -11.78 -43.93 74.84
C ASP A 405 -10.58 -44.65 75.48
N LYS A 406 -9.36 -44.10 75.44
CA LYS A 406 -8.25 -44.62 76.25
C LYS A 406 -8.51 -44.30 77.73
N PRO A 407 -8.55 -45.29 78.64
CA PRO A 407 -8.74 -45.02 80.05
C PRO A 407 -7.57 -44.19 80.59
N ALA A 408 -7.90 -43.13 81.33
CA ALA A 408 -6.94 -42.36 82.11
C ALA A 408 -6.23 -43.30 83.11
N ASP A 409 -4.90 -43.35 83.03
CA ASP A 409 -4.06 -43.93 84.08
C ASP A 409 -4.25 -43.12 85.38
N PRO A 410 -4.63 -43.72 86.52
CA PRO A 410 -4.93 -42.98 87.75
C PRO A 410 -3.70 -42.42 88.50
N SER A 411 -2.49 -42.53 87.97
CA SER A 411 -1.27 -42.24 88.73
C SER A 411 -0.48 -40.99 88.26
N ALA A 412 -1.10 -39.81 88.26
CA ALA A 412 -0.36 -38.55 88.36
C ALA A 412 -1.23 -37.41 88.92
N GLY A 413 -0.87 -36.94 90.12
CA GLY A 413 -1.53 -35.84 90.85
C GLY A 413 -1.35 -34.45 90.23
N PRO A 414 -1.93 -33.42 90.85
CA PRO A 414 -2.08 -32.09 90.27
C PRO A 414 -0.75 -31.34 90.28
N LYS A 415 -0.40 -30.69 89.16
CA LYS A 415 0.61 -29.61 89.14
C LYS A 415 0.02 -28.36 88.49
N THR A 416 -0.19 -27.37 89.34
CA THR A 416 -0.52 -25.97 89.07
C THR A 416 0.74 -25.16 88.66
N PRO A 417 0.65 -23.86 88.33
CA PRO A 417 1.22 -23.25 87.12
C PRO A 417 2.45 -22.35 87.36
N GLY A 418 3.06 -21.87 86.28
CA GLY A 418 4.01 -20.75 86.26
C GLY A 418 5.06 -20.93 85.15
N GLY A 419 5.50 -19.92 84.40
CA GLY A 419 5.21 -18.50 84.40
C GLY A 419 6.00 -17.81 83.27
N GLN A 420 5.43 -16.71 82.77
CA GLN A 420 6.05 -15.45 82.30
C GLN A 420 7.25 -15.47 81.33
N SER A 421 7.06 -14.80 80.20
CA SER A 421 7.58 -13.42 79.99
C SER A 421 6.93 -12.78 78.75
N GLY A 422 6.24 -11.65 78.94
CA GLY A 422 5.99 -10.69 77.84
C GLY A 422 7.17 -9.71 77.72
N PRO A 423 6.98 -8.49 77.19
CA PRO A 423 5.84 -7.96 76.44
C PRO A 423 6.30 -7.14 75.20
N SER A 424 5.40 -6.29 74.69
CA SER A 424 5.61 -5.07 73.88
C SER A 424 4.97 -5.22 72.50
N GLY A 425 3.80 -4.64 72.24
CA GLY A 425 3.50 -3.20 72.32
C GLY A 425 3.38 -2.72 70.86
N ALA A 426 2.41 -1.94 70.41
CA ALA A 426 1.33 -1.25 71.07
C ALA A 426 0.27 -0.86 70.02
N SER A 427 -0.95 -0.63 70.52
CA SER A 427 -1.90 0.44 70.13
C SER A 427 -2.16 0.73 68.64
N GLY A 428 -3.41 0.82 68.17
CA GLY A 428 -4.66 1.06 68.86
C GLY A 428 -5.53 2.00 68.03
N THR A 429 -6.79 2.15 68.47
CA THR A 429 -7.87 3.02 67.96
C THR A 429 -8.68 2.43 66.80
N ALA A 430 -9.93 1.99 66.94
CA ALA A 430 -11.16 2.48 67.59
C ALA A 430 -12.12 3.13 66.58
N GLY A 431 -13.41 2.82 66.76
CA GLY A 431 -14.54 3.39 66.02
C GLY A 431 -14.94 2.49 64.84
N GLY A 432 -16.15 1.97 64.74
CA GLY A 432 -17.42 2.46 65.26
C GLY A 432 -18.39 2.52 64.08
N SER A 433 -19.60 2.03 64.33
CA SER A 433 -20.85 2.34 63.63
C SER A 433 -21.02 2.08 62.14
N ASP A 434 -22.16 1.43 61.89
CA ASP A 434 -23.17 1.81 60.92
C ASP A 434 -23.39 0.96 59.67
N ARG A 435 -24.67 0.59 59.57
CA ARG A 435 -25.34 -0.09 58.48
C ARG A 435 -25.67 0.96 57.41
N THR A 436 -25.27 0.70 56.17
CA THR A 436 -25.90 1.28 54.96
C THR A 436 -25.99 0.21 53.86
N PRO A 437 -27.03 0.24 53.02
CA PRO A 437 -27.34 -0.82 52.05
C PRO A 437 -26.40 -0.79 50.83
N PRO A 438 -26.39 -1.84 49.97
CA PRO A 438 -25.42 -1.90 48.87
C PRO A 438 -25.68 -0.82 47.82
N VAL A 439 -24.62 -0.09 47.51
CA VAL A 439 -24.51 0.87 46.39
C VAL A 439 -24.31 0.09 45.09
N ASN A 440 -25.18 0.33 44.11
CA ASN A 440 -25.01 -0.15 42.74
C ASN A 440 -23.79 0.55 42.09
N PRO A 441 -22.99 -0.15 41.26
CA PRO A 441 -21.92 0.50 40.51
C PRO A 441 -22.49 1.48 39.47
N PRO A 442 -21.77 2.57 39.13
CA PRO A 442 -22.24 3.54 38.15
C PRO A 442 -22.33 2.91 36.75
N ARG A 443 -23.40 3.27 36.01
CA ARG A 443 -23.51 2.99 34.58
C ARG A 443 -22.31 3.60 33.83
N PRO A 444 -21.81 2.96 32.77
CA PRO A 444 -20.89 3.61 31.85
C PRO A 444 -21.56 4.85 31.22
N PRO A 445 -20.80 5.86 30.76
CA PRO A 445 -21.35 6.97 30.01
C PRO A 445 -22.07 6.46 28.76
N GLU A 446 -23.21 7.05 28.42
CA GLU A 446 -23.84 6.88 27.11
C GLU A 446 -22.81 7.27 26.04
N GLU A 447 -22.39 6.27 25.26
CA GLU A 447 -21.62 6.45 24.06
C GLU A 447 -22.53 7.16 23.05
N ASP A 448 -22.21 8.42 22.76
CA ASP A 448 -22.84 9.22 21.72
C ASP A 448 -22.82 8.40 20.44
N ALA A 449 -24.00 7.96 20.00
CA ALA A 449 -24.14 7.12 18.83
C ALA A 449 -23.55 7.86 17.63
N ALA A 450 -22.48 7.30 17.05
CA ALA A 450 -21.95 7.76 15.77
C ALA A 450 -23.11 7.85 14.75
N PRO A 451 -23.16 8.91 13.92
CA PRO A 451 -24.24 9.07 12.96
C PRO A 451 -24.24 7.86 12.02
N LYS A 452 -25.41 7.24 11.85
CA LYS A 452 -25.61 6.16 10.89
C LYS A 452 -25.20 6.65 9.49
N PRO A 453 -24.60 5.78 8.65
CA PRO A 453 -24.34 6.13 7.26
C PRO A 453 -25.66 6.53 6.59
N VAL A 454 -25.66 7.69 5.94
CA VAL A 454 -26.80 8.22 5.17
C VAL A 454 -27.11 7.24 4.05
N ASP A 455 -28.37 6.80 3.99
CA ASP A 455 -28.88 5.99 2.88
C ASP A 455 -29.09 6.94 1.68
N PRO A 456 -28.32 6.80 0.58
CA PRO A 456 -28.42 7.71 -0.56
C PRO A 456 -29.74 7.59 -1.33
N ASP A 457 -30.59 6.62 -0.99
CA ASP A 457 -31.91 6.43 -1.60
C ASP A 457 -33.08 6.87 -0.68
N ASP A 458 -32.82 7.62 0.41
CA ASP A 458 -33.88 8.15 1.29
C ASP A 458 -34.63 9.33 0.62
N PRO A 459 -35.90 9.15 0.22
CA PRO A 459 -36.67 10.16 -0.51
C PRO A 459 -37.01 11.40 0.32
N ASP A 460 -36.83 11.36 1.65
CA ASP A 460 -37.09 12.47 2.56
C ASP A 460 -35.83 13.28 2.91
N HIS A 461 -34.67 13.00 2.27
CA HIS A 461 -33.44 13.77 2.47
C HIS A 461 -33.58 15.21 1.92
N PRO A 462 -33.20 16.25 2.68
CA PRO A 462 -33.43 17.67 2.31
C PRO A 462 -32.72 18.17 1.04
N ASP A 463 -31.87 17.33 0.43
CA ASP A 463 -31.11 17.66 -0.79
C ASP A 463 -31.70 17.02 -2.07
N HIS A 464 -32.85 16.34 -1.99
CA HIS A 464 -33.54 15.89 -3.20
C HIS A 464 -34.25 17.06 -3.90
N PRO A 465 -33.89 17.39 -5.16
CA PRO A 465 -34.67 18.33 -5.94
C PRO A 465 -36.04 17.72 -6.24
N ARG A 466 -37.10 18.34 -5.74
CA ARG A 466 -38.47 17.96 -6.09
C ARG A 466 -38.69 18.19 -7.60
N PRO A 467 -39.40 17.28 -8.29
CA PRO A 467 -39.67 17.40 -9.73
C PRO A 467 -40.53 18.62 -10.09
#